data_AF-A0A9N9Z6M3-F1
#
_entry.id   AF-A0A9N9Z6M3-F1
#
_cell.length_a   1.000
_cell.length_b   1.000
_cell.length_c   1.000
_cell.angle_alpha   90.00
_cell.angle_beta   90.00
_cell.angle_gamma   90.00
#
_symmetry.space_group_name_H-M   'P 1'
#
loop_
_entity.id
_entity.type
_entity.pdbx_description
1 polymer ?
#
loop_
_entity_poly.entity_id
_entity_poly.type
_entity_poly.pdbx_seq_one_letter_code
_entity_poly.pdbx_strand_id
1 'polypeptide(L)' 'YSVFIGLVVVVALCVASWFLSPKGENQVLWRSSLILSVVSCYLMWAITFLAQLHPLIEPRKALSEEFWEH' A
#
# COMPACT_ATOMS: atom_id res chain seq x y z
N TYR A 1 -11.03 -1.09 -9.66
CA TYR A 1 -11.27 0.30 -9.22
C TYR A 1 -10.45 0.68 -7.97
N SER A 2 -10.23 -0.24 -7.03
CA SER A 2 -9.48 0.02 -5.78
C SER A 2 -8.09 0.64 -5.98
N VAL A 3 -7.33 0.18 -6.98
CA VAL A 3 -6.01 0.75 -7.31
C VAL A 3 -6.12 2.22 -7.72
N PHE A 4 -7.12 2.58 -8.53
CA PHE A 4 -7.31 3.97 -8.95
C PHE A 4 -7.69 4.89 -7.77
N ILE A 5 -8.54 4.42 -6.85
CA ILE A 5 -8.87 5.17 -5.63
C ILE A 5 -7.60 5.40 -4.80
N GLY A 6 -6.79 4.36 -4.58
CA GLY A 6 -5.55 4.47 -3.82
C GLY A 6 -4.56 5.44 -4.46
N LEU A 7 -4.44 5.44 -5.79
CA LEU A 7 -3.61 6.39 -6.53
C LEU A 7 -4.06 7.84 -6.32
N VAL A 8 -5.37 8.11 -6.38
CA VAL A 8 -5.92 9.46 -6.14
C VAL A 8 -5.65 9.92 -4.71
N VAL A 9 -5.81 9.04 -3.72
CA VAL A 9 -5.54 9.35 -2.31
C VAL A 9 -4.06 9.68 -2.10
N VAL A 10 -3.15 8.91 -2.70
CA VAL A 10 -1.70 9.14 -2.60
C VAL A 10 -1.30 10.46 -3.24
N VAL A 11 -1.82 10.76 -4.44
CA VAL A 11 -1.56 12.04 -5.12
C VAL A 11 -2.08 13.20 -4.26
N ALA A 12 -3.27 13.09 -3.68
CA ALA A 12 -3.81 14.11 -2.78
C ALA A 12 -2.94 14.31 -1.53
N LEU A 13 -2.44 13.23 -0.92
CA LEU A 13 -1.54 13.29 0.24
C LEU A 13 -0.16 13.88 -0.10
N CYS A 14 0.37 13.61 -1.29
CA CYS A 14 1.61 14.21 -1.77
C CYS A 14 1.44 15.73 -1.99
N VAL A 15 0.32 16.15 -2.58
CA VAL A 15 -0.01 17.58 -2.75
C VAL A 15 -0.21 18.26 -1.40
N ALA A 16 -0.94 17.62 -0.48
CA ALA A 16 -1.13 18.13 0.87
C ALA A 16 0.22 18.27 1.60
N SER A 17 1.10 17.28 1.52
CA SER A 17 2.45 17.31 2.11
C SER A 17 3.31 18.43 1.51
N TRP A 18 3.10 18.77 0.24
CA TRP A 18 3.78 19.88 -0.41
C TRP A 18 3.36 21.25 0.13
N PHE A 19 2.07 21.40 0.46
CA PHE A 19 1.48 22.62 1.01
C PHE A 19 1.67 22.76 2.52
N LEU A 20 1.57 21.67 3.28
CA LEU A 20 1.77 21.67 4.73
C LEU A 20 3.24 21.73 5.16
N SER A 21 4.19 21.64 4.22
CA SER A 21 5.62 21.67 4.57
C SER A 21 6.02 23.01 5.21
N PRO A 22 6.44 23.01 6.49
CA PRO A 22 6.77 24.23 7.22
C PRO A 22 7.96 24.94 6.57
N LYS A 23 7.86 26.26 6.40
CA LYS A 23 8.93 27.12 5.86
C LYS A 23 10.03 27.24 6.91
N GLY A 24 10.99 26.32 6.88
CA GLY A 24 12.18 26.31 7.74
C GLY A 24 13.34 25.60 7.05
N GLU A 25 14.50 25.54 7.69
CA GLU A 25 15.73 24.96 7.12
C GLU A 25 15.56 23.50 6.66
N ASN A 26 14.67 22.76 7.34
CA ASN A 26 14.37 21.36 7.06
C ASN A 26 13.22 21.13 6.05
N GLN A 27 12.78 22.16 5.31
CA GLN A 27 11.62 22.09 4.43
C GLN A 27 11.75 21.00 3.34
N VAL A 28 12.94 20.85 2.77
CA VAL A 28 13.23 19.84 1.73
C VAL A 28 13.18 18.43 2.33
N LEU A 29 13.76 18.25 3.52
CA LEU A 29 13.73 16.98 4.27
C LEU A 29 12.29 16.55 4.61
N TRP A 30 11.47 17.50 5.05
CA TRP A 30 10.04 17.25 5.32
C TRP A 30 9.25 16.90 4.06
N ARG A 31 9.49 17.59 2.95
CA ARG A 31 8.83 17.26 1.67
C ARG A 31 9.20 15.87 1.18
N SER A 32 10.49 15.56 1.11
CA SER A 32 10.95 14.30 0.53
C SER A 32 10.61 13.11 1.40
N SER A 33 10.81 13.18 2.72
CA SER A 33 10.51 12.07 3.64
C SER A 33 9.02 11.68 3.64
N LEU A 34 8.10 12.65 3.68
CA LEU A 34 6.66 12.39 3.66
C LEU A 34 6.21 11.81 2.32
N ILE A 35 6.62 12.39 1.20
CA ILE A 35 6.25 11.91 -0.14
C ILE A 35 6.77 10.49 -0.35
N LEU A 36 8.03 10.22 0.02
CA LEU A 36 8.66 8.93 -0.20
C LEU A 36 8.03 7.82 0.67
N SER A 37 7.62 8.15 1.90
CA SER A 37 6.91 7.23 2.81
C SER A 37 5.50 6.89 2.32
N VAL A 38 4.75 7.88 1.82
CA VAL A 38 3.41 7.66 1.27
C VAL A 38 3.48 6.82 -0.01
N VAL A 39 4.44 7.10 -0.88
CA VAL A 39 4.66 6.34 -2.12
C VAL A 39 5.08 4.90 -1.82
N SER A 40 5.99 4.67 -0.87
CA SER A 40 6.45 3.32 -0.52
C SER A 40 5.34 2.47 0.11
N CYS A 41 4.55 3.05 1.01
CA CYS A 41 3.36 2.37 1.58
C CYS A 41 2.36 1.98 0.49
N TYR A 42 2.12 2.86 -0.49
CA TYR A 42 1.21 2.57 -1.58
C TYR A 42 1.73 1.48 -2.51
N LEU A 43 3.01 1.49 -2.86
CA LEU A 43 3.61 0.47 -3.73
C LEU A 43 3.52 -0.92 -3.12
N MET A 44 3.84 -1.08 -1.83
CA MET A 44 3.68 -2.36 -1.12
C MET A 44 2.22 -2.85 -1.19
N TRP A 45 1.26 -1.97 -0.90
CA TRP A 45 -0.15 -2.32 -0.97
C TRP A 45 -0.61 -2.68 -2.39
N ALA A 46 -0.22 -1.90 -3.41
CA ALA A 46 -0.60 -2.14 -4.79
C ALA A 46 -0.04 -3.46 -5.33
N ILE A 47 1.22 -3.77 -5.03
CA ILE A 47 1.87 -5.01 -5.47
C ILE A 47 1.19 -6.23 -4.84
N THR A 48 0.89 -6.20 -3.54
CA THR A 48 0.18 -7.31 -2.86
C THR A 48 -1.22 -7.52 -3.41
N PHE A 49 -1.94 -6.44 -3.76
CA PHE A 49 -3.25 -6.54 -4.40
C PHE A 49 -3.17 -7.13 -5.82
N LEU A 50 -2.18 -6.72 -6.62
CA LEU A 50 -1.94 -7.25 -7.96
C LEU A 50 -1.55 -8.74 -7.93
N ALA A 51 -0.77 -9.16 -6.93
CA ALA A 51 -0.40 -10.56 -6.75
C ALA A 51 -1.62 -11.47 -6.51
N GLN A 52 -2.71 -10.93 -5.97
CA GLN A 52 -3.96 -11.66 -5.71
C GLN A 52 -4.97 -11.61 -6.86
N LEU A 53 -4.76 -10.76 -7.88
CA LEU A 53 -5.79 -10.52 -8.91
C LEU A 53 -5.95 -11.68 -9.91
N HIS A 54 -4.87 -12.43 -10.14
CA HIS A 54 -4.83 -13.63 -10.97
C HIS A 54 -3.90 -14.65 -10.28
N PRO A 55 -4.40 -15.34 -9.23
CA PRO A 55 -3.60 -16.28 -8.48
C PRO A 55 -3.39 -17.56 -9.32
N LEU A 56 -2.12 -17.94 -9.51
CA LEU A 56 -1.72 -19.21 -10.16
C LEU A 56 -1.71 -20.40 -9.19
N ILE A 57 -1.75 -20.13 -7.89
CA ILE A 57 -1.70 -21.14 -6.83
C ILE A 57 -2.95 -20.97 -6.00
N GLU A 58 -3.80 -21.99 -6.03
CA GLU A 58 -5.01 -22.06 -5.23
C GLU A 58 -4.67 -22.58 -3.82
N PRO A 59 -5.34 -22.04 -2.78
CA PRO A 59 -5.06 -22.42 -1.41
C PRO A 59 -5.49 -23.87 -1.17
N ARG A 60 -4.51 -24.79 -1.05
CA ARG A 60 -4.73 -26.16 -0.57
C ARG A 60 -4.96 -26.12 0.94
N LYS A 61 -6.22 -26.17 1.35
CA LYS A 61 -6.57 -26.50 2.73
C LYS A 61 -6.37 -28.00 2.92
N ALA A 62 -5.43 -28.40 3.78
CA ALA A 62 -5.48 -29.70 4.44
C ALA A 62 -6.65 -29.64 5.41
N LEU A 63 -7.88 -29.72 4.89
CA LEU A 63 -9.05 -29.92 5.73
C LEU A 63 -8.89 -31.32 6.29
N SER A 64 -8.31 -31.42 7.48
CA SER A 64 -8.97 -32.04 8.62
C SER A 64 -9.64 -33.39 8.37
N GLU A 65 -9.17 -34.21 7.43
CA GLU A 65 -9.58 -35.62 7.33
C GLU A 65 -9.12 -36.41 8.56
N GLU A 66 -8.12 -35.89 9.30
CA GLU A 66 -7.70 -36.42 10.60
C GLU A 66 -8.68 -36.11 11.74
N PHE A 67 -9.50 -35.04 11.67
CA PHE A 67 -10.44 -34.65 12.75
C PHE A 67 -11.73 -35.49 12.81
N TRP A 68 -12.05 -36.19 11.72
CA TRP A 68 -13.24 -37.04 11.63
C TRP A 68 -12.95 -38.53 11.87
N GLU A 69 -11.69 -38.89 12.13
CA GLU A 69 -11.29 -40.26 12.50
C GLU A 69 -11.32 -40.51 14.03
N HIS A 70 -11.93 -39.61 14.81
CA HIS A 70 -12.18 -39.76 16.26
C HIS A 70 -13.64 -39.42 16.61
#